data_AF-A0A956PW83-F1
#
_entry.id   AF-A0A956PW83-F1
#
_cell.length_a   1.000
_cell.length_b   1.000
_cell.length_c   1.000
_cell.angle_alpha   90.00
_cell.angle_beta   90.00
_cell.angle_gamma   90.00
#
_symmetry.space_group_name_H-M   'P 1'
#
loop_
_entity.id
_entity.type
_entity.pdbx_description
1 polymer ?
#
loop_
_entity_poly.entity_id
_entity_poly.type
_entity_poly.pdbx_seq_one_letter_code
_entity_poly.pdbx_strand_id
1 'polypeptide(L)'
;MDQATHNKIVSFIWGIADDVLRDLFKRGKYPDVILPMCVIRRMDAVLEPTKKAVLDTKKMLDGAGIVEQRAALCDAAGQAFYNTSRFTLRNLMSRGSQQQLLADFEDYLNGF
;
A
#
# COMPACT_ATOMS: atom_id res chain seq x y z
N MET A 1 -22.55 8.72 -5.41
CA MET A 1 -22.50 7.25 -5.54
C MET A 1 -23.90 6.76 -5.24
N ASP A 2 -24.55 6.00 -6.12
CA ASP A 2 -25.90 5.49 -5.84
C ASP A 2 -25.84 4.35 -4.79
N GLN A 3 -26.94 4.15 -4.06
CA GLN A 3 -27.04 3.17 -2.98
C GLN A 3 -26.79 1.73 -3.44
N ALA A 4 -27.20 1.39 -4.67
CA ALA A 4 -27.04 0.04 -5.20
C ALA A 4 -25.56 -0.27 -5.49
N THR A 5 -24.81 0.70 -6.01
CA THR A 5 -23.36 0.60 -6.21
C THR A 5 -22.63 0.45 -4.87
N HIS A 6 -23.01 1.23 -3.85
CA HIS A 6 -22.43 1.08 -2.51
C HIS A 6 -22.64 -0.32 -1.93
N ASN A 7 -23.89 -0.81 -1.96
CA ASN A 7 -24.21 -2.14 -1.44
C ASN A 7 -23.45 -3.26 -2.18
N LYS A 8 -23.27 -3.15 -3.51
CA LYS A 8 -22.47 -4.10 -4.30
C LYS A 8 -21.01 -4.14 -3.84
N ILE A 9 -20.38 -2.99 -3.60
CA ILE A 9 -18.99 -2.92 -3.13
C ILE A 9 -18.85 -3.56 -1.74
N VAL A 10 -19.79 -3.27 -0.84
CA VAL A 10 -19.81 -3.85 0.50
C VAL A 10 -19.92 -5.37 0.42
N SER A 11 -20.87 -5.89 -0.37
CA SER A 11 -21.03 -7.33 -0.58
C SER A 11 -19.79 -7.99 -1.19
N PHE A 12 -19.12 -7.32 -2.13
CA PHE A 12 -17.87 -7.83 -2.72
C PHE A 12 -16.74 -7.96 -1.68
N ILE A 13 -16.54 -6.93 -0.84
CA ILE A 13 -15.51 -6.95 0.21
C ILE A 13 -15.78 -8.08 1.21
N TRP A 14 -17.03 -8.22 1.66
CA TRP A 14 -17.41 -9.31 2.58
C TRP A 14 -17.31 -10.70 1.94
N GLY A 15 -17.55 -10.81 0.63
CA GLY A 15 -17.34 -12.05 -0.12
C GLY A 15 -15.89 -12.54 -0.07
N ILE A 16 -14.91 -11.64 -0.25
CA ILE A 16 -13.48 -11.98 -0.15
C ILE A 16 -13.13 -12.46 1.27
N ALA A 17 -13.70 -11.84 2.30
CA ALA A 17 -13.47 -12.25 3.68
C ALA A 17 -13.96 -13.69 3.92
N ASP A 18 -15.11 -14.03 3.34
CA ASP A 18 -15.72 -15.34 3.42
C ASP A 18 -14.96 -16.41 2.60
N ASP A 19 -14.20 -16.02 1.57
CA ASP A 19 -13.42 -16.93 0.70
C ASP A 19 -11.97 -17.13 1.19
N VAL A 20 -11.33 -16.09 1.73
CA VAL A 20 -9.89 -16.11 2.06
C VAL A 20 -9.64 -16.17 3.57
N LEU A 21 -10.48 -15.51 4.38
CA LEU A 21 -10.22 -15.35 5.82
C LEU A 21 -10.97 -16.38 6.68
N ARG A 22 -11.96 -17.08 6.10
CA ARG A 22 -12.88 -17.96 6.84
C ARG A 22 -12.21 -19.04 7.67
N ASP A 23 -11.19 -19.69 7.11
CA ASP A 23 -10.52 -20.81 7.76
C ASP A 23 -9.22 -20.40 8.47
N LEU A 24 -8.79 -19.14 8.30
CA LEU A 24 -7.58 -18.58 8.90
C LEU A 24 -7.88 -17.76 10.16
N PHE A 25 -9.02 -17.06 10.20
CA PHE A 25 -9.40 -16.14 11.26
C PHE A 25 -10.84 -16.35 11.70
N LYS A 26 -11.13 -16.09 12.98
CA LYS A 26 -12.52 -15.99 13.46
C LYS A 26 -13.19 -14.79 12.80
N ARG A 27 -14.50 -14.86 12.53
CA ARG A 27 -15.27 -13.76 11.92
C ARG A 27 -15.08 -12.40 12.60
N GLY A 28 -15.03 -12.37 13.93
CA GLY A 28 -14.75 -11.14 14.70
C GLY A 28 -13.35 -10.54 14.49
N LYS A 29 -12.44 -11.24 13.81
CA LYS A 29 -11.07 -10.82 13.49
C LYS A 29 -10.88 -10.38 12.04
N TYR A 30 -11.89 -10.50 11.17
CA TYR A 30 -11.77 -9.99 9.80
C TYR A 30 -11.47 -8.49 9.73
N PRO A 31 -12.06 -7.62 10.59
CA PRO A 31 -11.74 -6.20 10.58
C PRO A 31 -10.25 -5.92 10.81
N ASP A 32 -9.56 -6.74 11.61
CA ASP A 32 -8.13 -6.60 11.93
C ASP A 32 -7.24 -6.81 10.68
N VAL A 33 -7.75 -7.45 9.63
CA VAL A 33 -7.04 -7.67 8.35
C VAL A 33 -7.54 -6.71 7.26
N ILE A 34 -8.86 -6.56 7.15
CA ILE A 34 -9.48 -5.77 6.07
C ILE A 34 -9.17 -4.27 6.24
N LEU A 35 -9.29 -3.73 7.46
CA LEU A 35 -9.13 -2.30 7.69
C LEU A 35 -7.71 -1.82 7.37
N PRO A 36 -6.62 -2.46 7.84
CA PRO A 36 -5.26 -2.07 7.45
C PRO A 36 -5.05 -2.13 5.94
N MET A 37 -5.56 -3.18 5.27
CA MET A 37 -5.42 -3.31 3.81
C MET A 37 -6.14 -2.19 3.06
N CYS A 38 -7.33 -1.77 3.51
CA CYS A 38 -8.04 -0.62 2.93
C CYS A 38 -7.27 0.69 3.11
N VAL A 39 -6.71 0.93 4.30
CA VAL A 39 -5.94 2.13 4.61
C VAL A 39 -4.68 2.20 3.75
N ILE A 40 -3.90 1.12 3.74
CA ILE A 40 -2.64 1.04 2.97
C ILE A 40 -2.94 1.19 1.47
N ARG A 41 -4.01 0.57 0.96
CA ARG A 41 -4.43 0.75 -0.44
C ARG A 41 -4.77 2.19 -0.76
N ARG A 42 -5.42 2.91 0.16
CA ARG A 42 -5.75 4.32 -0.02
C ARG A 42 -4.50 5.19 -0.03
N MET A 43 -3.55 4.94 0.87
CA MET A 43 -2.26 5.64 0.90
C MET A 43 -1.47 5.39 -0.39
N ASP A 44 -1.36 4.14 -0.84
CA ASP A 44 -0.71 3.77 -2.10
C ASP A 44 -1.35 4.49 -3.30
N ALA A 45 -2.68 4.50 -3.39
CA ALA A 45 -3.40 5.14 -4.48
C ALA A 45 -3.12 6.64 -4.59
N VAL A 46 -2.92 7.32 -3.46
CA VAL A 46 -2.59 8.74 -3.42
C VAL A 46 -1.17 9.00 -3.89
N LEU A 47 -0.23 8.08 -3.62
CA LEU A 47 1.18 8.20 -3.99
C LEU A 47 1.50 7.62 -5.39
N GLU A 48 0.65 6.76 -5.96
CA GLU A 48 0.83 6.14 -7.29
C GLU A 48 1.28 7.16 -8.36
N PRO A 49 0.64 8.36 -8.50
CA PRO A 49 1.03 9.34 -9.52
C PRO A 49 2.41 9.98 -9.30
N THR A 50 2.82 10.17 -8.04
CA THR A 50 4.08 10.86 -7.66
C THR A 50 5.22 9.91 -7.33
N LYS A 51 4.97 8.59 -7.38
CA LYS A 51 5.94 7.54 -7.02
C LYS A 51 7.30 7.71 -7.68
N LYS A 52 7.31 7.98 -9.00
CA LYS A 52 8.56 8.17 -9.75
C LYS A 52 9.36 9.36 -9.22
N ALA A 53 8.70 10.50 -8.98
CA ALA A 53 9.35 11.70 -8.47
C ALA A 53 9.96 11.47 -7.09
N VAL A 54 9.26 10.75 -6.20
CA VAL A 54 9.78 10.38 -4.87
C VAL A 54 11.02 9.51 -4.99
N LEU A 55 11.01 8.49 -5.85
CA LEU A 55 12.15 7.58 -6.03
C LEU A 55 13.37 8.27 -6.65
N ASP A 56 13.15 9.15 -7.62
CA ASP A 56 14.24 9.90 -8.27
C ASP A 56 14.85 10.91 -7.28
N THR A 57 14.00 11.59 -6.49
CA THR A 57 14.44 12.49 -5.41
C THR A 57 15.23 11.72 -4.35
N LYS A 58 14.75 10.55 -3.92
CA LYS A 58 15.44 9.70 -2.95
C LYS A 58 16.86 9.36 -3.41
N LYS A 59 17.00 8.89 -4.66
CA LYS A 59 18.30 8.55 -5.26
C LYS A 59 19.25 9.75 -5.31
N MET A 60 18.73 10.92 -5.67
CA MET A 60 19.53 12.15 -5.72
C MET A 60 20.04 12.53 -4.32
N LEU A 61 19.17 12.48 -3.31
CA LEU A 61 19.53 12.80 -1.92
C LEU A 61 20.53 11.79 -1.33
N ASP A 62 20.35 10.50 -1.63
CA ASP A 62 21.28 9.44 -1.23
C ASP A 62 22.65 9.61 -1.88
N GLY A 63 22.71 9.92 -3.18
CA GLY A 63 23.95 10.21 -3.88
C GLY A 63 24.67 11.45 -3.36
N ALA A 64 23.92 12.41 -2.81
CA ALA A 64 24.45 13.60 -2.17
C ALA A 64 24.83 13.41 -0.69
N GLY A 65 24.54 12.23 -0.10
CA GLY A 65 24.82 11.94 1.31
C GLY A 65 23.95 12.72 2.30
N ILE A 66 22.78 13.21 1.88
CA ILE A 66 21.87 13.98 2.73
C ILE A 66 21.15 13.02 3.67
N VAL A 67 21.28 13.22 4.98
CA VAL A 67 20.63 12.37 6.00
C VAL A 67 19.16 12.76 6.19
N GLU A 68 18.87 14.06 6.28
CA GLU A 68 17.51 14.58 6.51
C GLU A 68 16.76 14.79 5.19
N GLN A 69 16.04 13.76 4.74
CA GLN A 69 15.40 13.73 3.42
C GLN A 69 13.89 14.02 3.46
N ARG A 70 13.27 13.99 4.64
CA ARG A 70 11.82 13.96 4.83
C ARG A 70 11.08 15.09 4.12
N ALA A 71 11.55 16.34 4.27
CA ALA A 71 10.88 17.50 3.69
C ALA A 71 10.85 17.43 2.15
N ALA A 72 11.98 17.09 1.53
CA ALA A 72 12.10 16.97 0.08
C ALA A 72 11.26 15.80 -0.48
N LEU A 73 11.19 14.68 0.26
CA LEU A 73 10.39 13.52 -0.15
C LEU A 73 8.88 13.78 -0.01
N CYS A 74 8.44 14.48 1.03
CA CYS A 74 7.04 14.92 1.17
C CYS A 74 6.65 15.90 0.05
N ASP A 75 7.53 16.84 -0.29
CA ASP A 75 7.32 17.79 -1.37
C ASP A 75 7.21 17.07 -2.73
N ALA A 76 8.13 16.14 -3.02
CA ALA A 76 8.08 15.30 -4.22
C ALA A 76 6.82 14.41 -4.27
N ALA A 77 6.32 13.96 -3.13
CA ALA A 77 5.08 13.18 -3.03
C ALA A 77 3.82 14.04 -3.19
N GLY A 78 3.91 15.35 -2.94
CA GLY A 78 2.77 16.26 -2.85
C GLY A 78 1.86 15.97 -1.65
N GLN A 79 2.38 15.30 -0.61
CA GLN A 79 1.62 14.81 0.53
C GLN A 79 2.45 14.92 1.82
N ALA A 80 1.80 14.87 2.98
CA ALA A 80 2.49 14.88 4.28
C ALA A 80 3.25 13.57 4.61
N PHE A 81 3.19 12.59 3.70
CA PHE A 81 3.80 11.28 3.79
C PHE A 81 4.29 10.87 2.40
N TYR A 82 5.20 9.89 2.35
CA TYR A 82 5.76 9.35 1.12
C TYR A 82 5.98 7.85 1.27
N ASN A 83 6.39 7.17 0.20
CA ASN A 83 6.85 5.79 0.27
C ASN A 83 8.06 5.59 -0.63
N THR A 84 9.18 5.20 -0.04
CA THR A 84 10.49 5.05 -0.70
C THR A 84 10.74 3.65 -1.27
N SER A 85 9.88 2.67 -0.98
CA SER A 85 9.97 1.36 -1.61
C SER A 85 9.72 1.46 -3.10
N ARG A 86 10.37 0.61 -3.90
CA ARG A 86 10.12 0.51 -5.34
C ARG A 86 8.77 -0.13 -5.69
N PHE A 87 8.10 -0.71 -4.71
CA PHE A 87 6.87 -1.46 -4.93
C PHE A 87 5.62 -0.58 -4.77
N THR A 88 4.55 -1.05 -5.40
CA THR A 88 3.17 -0.59 -5.20
C THR A 88 2.32 -1.83 -4.94
N LEU A 89 1.17 -1.67 -4.28
CA LEU A 89 0.27 -2.82 -4.04
C LEU A 89 -0.12 -3.51 -5.36
N ARG A 90 -0.29 -2.75 -6.44
CA ARG A 90 -0.58 -3.30 -7.78
C ARG A 90 0.54 -4.20 -8.30
N ASN A 91 1.80 -3.80 -8.12
CA ASN A 91 2.95 -4.58 -8.58
C ASN A 91 3.11 -5.86 -7.75
N LEU A 92 2.90 -5.78 -6.44
CA LEU A 92 2.99 -6.94 -5.54
C LEU A 92 2.02 -8.07 -5.90
N MET A 93 0.85 -7.77 -6.47
CA MET A 93 -0.09 -8.81 -6.93
C MET A 93 0.48 -9.73 -8.04
N SER A 94 1.55 -9.32 -8.73
CA SER A 94 2.15 -10.10 -9.82
C SER A 94 3.22 -11.10 -9.37
N ARG A 95 3.49 -11.21 -8.06
CA ARG A 95 4.56 -12.08 -7.54
C ARG A 95 4.14 -13.56 -7.58
N GLY A 96 4.99 -14.38 -8.20
CA GLY A 96 4.72 -15.81 -8.40
C GLY A 96 5.04 -16.72 -7.20
N SER A 97 5.79 -16.24 -6.19
CA SER A 97 6.10 -17.02 -4.99
C SER A 97 5.68 -16.28 -3.71
N GLN A 98 5.16 -17.03 -2.73
CA GLN A 98 4.72 -16.49 -1.45
C GLN A 98 5.87 -15.88 -0.63
N GLN A 99 7.05 -16.50 -0.69
CA GLN A 99 8.23 -16.00 0.03
C GLN A 99 8.71 -14.66 -0.52
N GLN A 100 8.75 -14.51 -1.85
CA GLN A 100 9.11 -13.23 -2.48
C GLN A 100 8.04 -12.17 -2.23
N LEU A 101 6.76 -12.56 -2.28
CA LEU A 101 5.67 -11.66 -1.96
C LEU A 101 5.78 -11.10 -0.55
N LEU A 102 6.06 -11.94 0.44
CA LEU A 102 6.24 -11.52 1.82
C LEU A 102 7.40 -10.53 1.95
N ALA A 103 8.58 -10.87 1.42
CA ALA A 103 9.75 -9.99 1.48
C ALA A 103 9.53 -8.64 0.77
N ASP A 104 8.92 -8.66 -0.43
CA ASP A 104 8.62 -7.44 -1.18
C ASP A 104 7.51 -6.61 -0.49
N PHE A 105 6.57 -7.25 0.21
CA PHE A 105 5.53 -6.56 0.98
C PHE A 105 6.10 -5.93 2.25
N GLU A 106 7.02 -6.58 2.95
CA GLU A 106 7.72 -6.01 4.09
C GLU A 106 8.57 -4.79 3.68
N ASP A 107 9.31 -4.87 2.57
CA ASP A 107 10.03 -3.71 2.00
C ASP A 107 9.07 -2.56 1.68
N TYR A 108 7.92 -2.89 1.08
CA TYR A 108 6.88 -1.90 0.79
C TYR A 108 6.36 -1.19 2.05
N LEU A 109 6.09 -1.92 3.13
CA LEU A 109 5.62 -1.35 4.39
C LEU A 109 6.70 -0.49 5.06
N ASN A 110 7.94 -0.96 5.10
CA ASN A 110 9.08 -0.23 5.66
C ASN A 110 9.45 1.02 4.86
N GLY A 111 8.92 1.16 3.63
CA GLY A 111 9.15 2.31 2.79
C GLY A 111 8.38 3.57 3.18
N PHE A 112 7.30 3.44 3.97
CA PHE A 112 6.51 4.57 4.50
C PHE A 112 7.21 5.26 5.67
#